data_AF-A0A3C0ZK65-F1
#
_entry.id   AF-A0A3C0ZK65-F1
#
_cell.length_a   1.000
_cell.length_b   1.000
_cell.length_c   1.000
_cell.angle_alpha   90.00
_cell.angle_beta   90.00
_cell.angle_gamma   90.00
#
_symmetry.space_group_name_H-M   'P 1'
#
loop_
_entity.id
_entity.type
_entity.pdbx_description
1 polymer ?
#
loop_
_entity_poly.entity_id
_entity_poly.type
_entity_poly.pdbx_seq_one_letter_code
_entity_poly.pdbx_strand_id
1 'polypeptide(L)'
;MALLHPTFRSRDAQIDSCAPASESPMKPSRTLLVLFVVLLLPVSSRGQCDGKSDPDGLSWNFDEEEKEGFSLFRFLGDALTPDLIKDTRLIRTYVRDVRFGILKKRCGDMRSVDAIYQKALKISEYDIARALFLSLVATLEHRNVDVRVPILGEIGVPLTFEEDSLFRARQDNLPSKLYVDTPTGNHGDKDKLQHFFASAYLAYASESRELARASGNLVEWSEARFVVGGADDPRDKRANKQGERFGHDLLTVRNLLPSDYFHLPVDLREDVK
;
A
#
# COMPACT_ATOMS: atom_id res chain seq x y z
N MET A 1 63.34 29.43 5.15
CA MET A 1 64.00 29.92 3.92
C MET A 1 62.88 30.36 2.98
N ALA A 2 62.80 31.67 2.72
CA ALA A 2 62.01 32.45 1.73
C ALA A 2 60.53 32.05 1.46
N LEU A 3 59.52 32.81 1.89
CA LEU A 3 59.03 34.11 1.35
C LEU A 3 58.54 34.05 -0.11
N LEU A 4 57.23 34.28 -0.34
CA LEU A 4 56.69 35.51 -0.97
C LEU A 4 55.18 35.36 -1.30
N HIS A 5 54.36 36.17 -0.63
CA HIS A 5 53.14 36.78 -1.18
C HIS A 5 53.53 37.83 -2.25
N PRO A 6 52.62 38.29 -3.15
CA PRO A 6 51.89 39.55 -2.87
C PRO A 6 50.46 39.61 -3.48
N THR A 7 49.45 40.16 -2.77
CA THR A 7 48.74 41.48 -2.99
C THR A 7 47.99 41.64 -4.33
N PHE A 8 46.89 42.37 -4.52
CA PHE A 8 45.92 43.18 -3.77
C PHE A 8 45.18 43.98 -4.88
N ARG A 9 43.85 44.11 -4.88
CA ARG A 9 43.20 45.35 -5.35
C ARG A 9 41.75 45.45 -4.92
N SER A 10 41.50 46.38 -4.01
CA SER A 10 40.19 46.98 -3.76
C SER A 10 39.80 47.94 -4.89
N ARG A 11 38.49 48.13 -5.05
CA ARG A 11 37.90 49.42 -5.42
C ARG A 11 36.60 49.60 -4.65
N ASP A 12 36.65 50.57 -3.74
CA ASP A 12 35.51 51.30 -3.23
C ASP A 12 34.98 52.30 -4.27
N ALA A 13 33.84 52.91 -3.91
CA ALA A 13 33.19 54.12 -4.44
C ALA A 13 31.95 53.84 -5.32
N GLN A 14 30.79 54.49 -5.15
CA GLN A 14 30.33 55.54 -4.24
C GLN A 14 28.82 55.76 -4.46
N ILE A 15 28.18 56.19 -3.38
CA ILE A 15 26.82 56.69 -3.09
C ILE A 15 26.24 57.68 -4.13
N ASP A 16 24.91 57.63 -4.34
CA ASP A 16 23.94 58.76 -4.48
C ASP A 16 22.49 58.16 -4.49
N SER A 17 21.61 58.37 -3.50
CA SER A 17 20.80 59.55 -3.10
C SER A 17 19.44 59.72 -3.82
N CYS A 18 18.37 59.48 -3.04
CA CYS A 18 16.99 60.02 -3.00
C CYS A 18 16.28 60.68 -4.21
N ALA A 19 15.05 60.22 -4.52
CA ALA A 19 13.77 60.97 -4.39
C ALA A 19 12.54 60.16 -4.92
N PRO A 20 11.29 60.46 -4.49
CA PRO A 20 10.14 59.56 -4.56
C PRO A 20 9.20 59.81 -5.74
N ALA A 21 8.45 58.78 -6.16
CA ALA A 21 7.38 58.91 -7.15
C ALA A 21 6.05 58.30 -6.67
N SER A 22 5.14 59.22 -6.36
CA SER A 22 3.67 59.19 -6.45
C SER A 22 2.93 57.86 -6.25
N GLU A 23 2.18 57.82 -5.15
CA GLU A 23 0.99 56.99 -4.96
C GLU A 23 -0.05 57.25 -6.06
N SER A 24 -0.63 56.18 -6.60
CA SER A 24 -1.84 56.23 -7.42
C SER A 24 -2.97 55.48 -6.70
N PRO A 25 -4.22 55.96 -6.75
CA PRO A 25 -5.32 55.36 -6.01
C PRO A 25 -5.78 54.06 -6.69
N MET A 26 -5.54 52.93 -6.03
CA MET A 26 -6.13 51.65 -6.40
C MET A 26 -7.65 51.69 -6.19
N LYS A 27 -8.38 51.45 -7.29
CA LYS A 27 -9.83 51.22 -7.31
C LYS A 27 -10.20 49.97 -6.50
N PRO A 28 -11.37 49.94 -5.85
CA PRO A 28 -11.81 48.75 -5.12
C PRO A 28 -12.11 47.61 -6.10
N SER A 29 -11.27 46.58 -6.07
CA SER A 29 -11.50 45.34 -6.82
C SER A 29 -12.64 44.58 -6.14
N ARG A 30 -13.65 44.28 -6.95
CA ARG A 30 -14.84 43.52 -6.57
C ARG A 30 -14.45 42.16 -6.01
N THR A 31 -15.02 41.86 -4.85
CA THR A 31 -15.19 40.56 -4.20
C THR A 31 -15.09 39.40 -5.20
N LEU A 32 -13.92 38.75 -5.25
CA LEU A 32 -13.76 37.48 -5.95
C LEU A 32 -14.32 36.40 -5.03
N LEU A 33 -15.60 36.07 -5.24
CA LEU A 33 -16.23 34.88 -4.70
C LEU A 33 -15.48 33.68 -5.30
N VAL A 34 -14.49 33.16 -4.58
CA VAL A 34 -13.82 31.91 -4.94
C VAL A 34 -14.82 30.79 -4.69
N LEU A 35 -15.57 30.47 -5.74
CA LEU A 35 -16.39 29.27 -5.81
C LEU A 35 -15.41 28.09 -5.77
N PHE A 36 -15.29 27.45 -4.59
CA PHE A 36 -14.67 26.13 -4.47
C PHE A 36 -15.57 25.14 -5.22
N VAL A 37 -15.41 25.09 -6.54
CA VAL A 37 -15.84 23.94 -7.34
C VAL A 37 -14.90 22.82 -6.91
N VAL A 38 -15.36 22.03 -5.94
CA VAL A 38 -14.82 20.69 -5.71
C VAL A 38 -15.00 19.97 -7.04
N LEU A 39 -13.92 19.94 -7.84
CA LEU A 39 -13.84 19.07 -8.99
C LEU A 39 -13.93 17.65 -8.44
N LEU A 40 -15.14 17.11 -8.43
CA LEU A 40 -15.41 15.69 -8.39
C LEU A 40 -14.84 15.13 -9.69
N LEU A 41 -13.52 14.95 -9.75
CA LEU A 41 -12.89 14.18 -10.79
C LEU A 41 -13.54 12.80 -10.73
N PRO A 42 -14.14 12.31 -11.81
CA PRO A 42 -14.66 10.95 -11.84
C PRO A 42 -13.49 10.04 -11.48
N VAL A 43 -13.63 9.31 -10.38
CA VAL A 43 -12.71 8.24 -9.99
C VAL A 43 -12.53 7.39 -11.23
N SER A 44 -11.34 7.45 -11.81
CA SER A 44 -11.08 6.87 -13.12
C SER A 44 -11.46 5.40 -13.06
N SER A 45 -12.38 4.99 -13.92
CA SER A 45 -12.89 3.61 -14.10
C SER A 45 -11.81 2.63 -14.59
N ARG A 46 -10.52 2.95 -14.41
CA ARG A 46 -9.35 2.11 -14.68
C ARG A 46 -9.36 0.78 -13.91
N GLY A 47 -10.29 0.58 -12.98
CA GLY A 47 -10.50 -0.69 -12.28
C GLY A 47 -11.43 -1.68 -12.97
N GLN A 48 -12.29 -1.28 -13.91
CA GLN A 48 -13.20 -2.25 -14.57
C GLN A 48 -12.45 -3.07 -15.62
N CYS A 49 -12.76 -4.37 -15.65
CA CYS A 49 -12.00 -5.39 -16.38
C CYS A 49 -11.91 -5.14 -17.89
N ASP A 50 -12.87 -4.39 -18.44
CA ASP A 50 -12.95 -4.01 -19.85
C ASP A 50 -13.45 -2.57 -20.06
N GLY A 51 -13.59 -1.78 -18.99
CA GLY A 51 -14.13 -0.41 -19.05
C GLY A 51 -15.59 -0.31 -19.52
N LYS A 52 -16.30 -1.43 -19.65
CA LYS A 52 -17.74 -1.47 -19.97
C LYS A 52 -18.53 -1.75 -18.69
N SER A 53 -19.71 -1.14 -18.60
CA SER A 53 -20.73 -1.60 -17.66
C SER A 53 -21.07 -3.04 -18.04
N ASP A 54 -20.65 -3.98 -17.20
CA ASP A 54 -20.85 -5.41 -17.45
C ASP A 54 -22.35 -5.72 -17.62
N PRO A 55 -22.80 -6.43 -18.67
CA PRO A 55 -24.19 -6.87 -18.79
C PRO A 55 -24.67 -7.72 -17.60
N ASP A 56 -23.74 -8.36 -16.87
CA ASP A 56 -24.02 -9.14 -15.66
C ASP A 56 -24.05 -8.28 -14.38
N GLY A 57 -23.77 -6.97 -14.47
CA GLY A 57 -23.86 -6.02 -13.35
C GLY A 57 -22.75 -6.13 -12.29
N LEU A 58 -21.70 -6.92 -12.51
CA LEU A 58 -20.60 -7.06 -11.56
C LEU A 58 -19.60 -5.90 -11.67
N SER A 59 -19.22 -5.32 -10.53
CA SER A 59 -18.18 -4.29 -10.42
C SER A 59 -17.28 -4.61 -9.23
N TRP A 60 -16.07 -4.06 -9.14
CA TRP A 60 -15.24 -4.19 -7.94
C TRP A 60 -15.78 -3.43 -6.73
N ASN A 61 -16.74 -2.53 -6.96
CA ASN A 61 -17.36 -1.72 -5.93
C ASN A 61 -18.65 -2.38 -5.44
N PHE A 62 -18.50 -3.53 -4.77
CA PHE A 62 -19.56 -4.13 -3.99
C PHE A 62 -19.26 -4.03 -2.50
N ASP A 63 -20.33 -3.89 -1.75
CA ASP A 63 -20.37 -4.04 -0.30
C ASP A 63 -21.24 -5.28 0.01
N GLU A 64 -21.17 -5.82 1.23
CA GLU A 64 -22.20 -6.76 1.66
C GLU A 64 -23.55 -6.04 1.61
N GLU A 65 -24.59 -6.69 1.11
CA GLU A 65 -25.95 -6.22 1.35
C GLU A 65 -26.20 -6.36 2.85
N GLU A 66 -25.96 -5.29 3.61
CA GLU A 66 -26.43 -5.24 4.98
C GLU A 66 -27.94 -5.42 4.93
N LYS A 67 -28.41 -6.56 5.44
CA LYS A 67 -29.85 -6.72 5.71
C LYS A 67 -30.22 -5.62 6.69
N GLU A 68 -30.85 -4.56 6.17
CA GLU A 68 -31.27 -3.40 6.94
C GLU A 68 -32.22 -3.83 8.06
N GLY A 69 -31.64 -4.03 9.24
CA GLY A 69 -32.34 -4.38 10.46
C GLY A 69 -31.59 -3.78 11.62
N PHE A 70 -32.15 -2.74 12.23
CA PHE A 70 -31.56 -2.11 13.41
C PHE A 70 -31.47 -3.15 14.55
N SER A 71 -30.24 -3.47 14.96
CA SER A 71 -29.96 -4.31 16.12
C SER A 71 -29.20 -3.49 17.16
N LEU A 72 -29.82 -3.24 18.31
CA LEU A 72 -29.22 -2.49 19.41
C LEU A 72 -27.90 -3.13 19.90
N PHE A 73 -27.81 -4.46 19.89
CA PHE A 73 -26.58 -5.17 20.25
C PHE A 73 -25.49 -5.02 19.19
N ARG A 74 -25.85 -4.96 17.90
CA ARG A 74 -24.90 -4.66 16.81
C ARG A 74 -24.40 -3.22 16.94
N PHE A 75 -25.31 -2.26 17.15
CA PHE A 75 -24.96 -0.85 17.36
C PHE A 75 -24.01 -0.64 18.55
N LEU A 76 -24.28 -1.25 19.71
CA LEU A 76 -23.40 -1.16 20.88
C LEU A 76 -22.06 -1.88 20.66
N GLY A 77 -22.07 -3.03 19.99
CA GLY A 77 -20.86 -3.75 19.61
C GLY A 77 -19.99 -2.93 18.66
N ASP A 78 -20.60 -2.26 17.68
CA ASP A 78 -19.90 -1.39 16.73
C ASP A 78 -19.38 -0.12 17.42
N ALA A 79 -20.13 0.48 18.34
CA ALA A 79 -19.66 1.64 19.10
C ALA A 79 -18.40 1.35 19.94
N LEU A 80 -18.22 0.11 20.40
CA LEU A 80 -17.12 -0.31 21.28
C LEU A 80 -15.98 -1.04 20.54
N THR A 81 -16.16 -1.40 19.26
CA THR A 81 -15.12 -2.06 18.48
C THR A 81 -14.18 -1.02 17.87
N PRO A 82 -12.85 -1.10 18.11
CA PRO A 82 -11.88 -0.23 17.46
C PRO A 82 -12.03 -0.25 15.94
N ASP A 83 -11.98 0.92 15.29
CA ASP A 83 -12.23 1.03 13.85
C ASP A 83 -11.27 0.17 13.01
N LEU A 84 -10.04 -0.01 13.48
CA LEU A 84 -9.08 -0.88 12.79
C LEU A 84 -9.57 -2.34 12.71
N ILE A 85 -10.26 -2.83 13.74
CA ILE A 85 -10.83 -4.19 13.76
C ILE A 85 -12.02 -4.28 12.80
N LYS A 86 -12.87 -3.25 12.76
CA LYS A 86 -14.00 -3.20 11.81
C LYS A 86 -13.48 -3.20 10.38
N ASP A 87 -12.53 -2.34 10.07
CA ASP A 87 -11.97 -2.20 8.72
C ASP A 87 -11.27 -3.48 8.28
N THR A 88 -10.52 -4.12 9.19
CA THR A 88 -9.90 -5.42 8.93
C THR A 88 -10.95 -6.48 8.60
N ARG A 89 -12.09 -6.49 9.31
CA ARG A 89 -13.21 -7.39 8.98
C ARG A 89 -13.79 -7.06 7.61
N LEU A 90 -14.05 -5.78 7.32
CA LEU A 90 -14.62 -5.34 6.04
C LEU A 90 -13.75 -5.73 4.84
N ILE A 91 -12.45 -5.46 4.88
CA ILE A 91 -11.56 -5.80 3.76
C ILE A 91 -11.41 -7.32 3.59
N ARG A 92 -11.37 -8.08 4.69
CA ARG A 92 -11.32 -9.56 4.62
C ARG A 92 -12.63 -10.14 4.12
N THR A 93 -13.78 -9.58 4.50
CA THR A 93 -15.09 -9.93 3.94
C THR A 93 -15.11 -9.71 2.43
N TYR A 94 -14.64 -8.55 1.99
CA TYR A 94 -14.57 -8.22 0.56
C TYR A 94 -13.78 -9.26 -0.25
N VAL A 95 -12.59 -9.66 0.22
CA VAL A 95 -11.77 -10.67 -0.47
C VAL A 95 -12.40 -12.06 -0.44
N ARG A 96 -13.12 -12.42 0.64
CA ARG A 96 -13.82 -13.70 0.78
C ARG A 96 -15.05 -13.83 -0.12
N ASP A 97 -15.63 -12.71 -0.53
CA ASP A 97 -16.87 -12.70 -1.30
C ASP A 97 -16.73 -13.49 -2.61
N VAL A 98 -17.75 -14.28 -2.95
CA VAL A 98 -17.79 -15.08 -4.17
C VAL A 98 -17.66 -14.19 -5.41
N ARG A 99 -18.22 -12.97 -5.37
CA ARG A 99 -18.11 -11.98 -6.45
C ARG A 99 -16.66 -11.57 -6.69
N PHE A 100 -15.84 -11.46 -5.64
CA PHE A 100 -14.40 -11.21 -5.77
C PHE A 100 -13.72 -12.34 -6.55
N GLY A 101 -14.02 -13.60 -6.20
CA GLY A 101 -13.48 -14.77 -6.89
C GLY A 101 -13.89 -14.86 -8.36
N ILE A 102 -15.12 -14.47 -8.70
CA ILE A 102 -15.62 -14.39 -10.09
C ILE A 102 -14.84 -13.32 -10.86
N LEU A 103 -14.73 -12.11 -10.29
CA LEU A 103 -14.00 -11.01 -10.91
C LEU A 103 -12.52 -11.33 -11.08
N LYS A 104 -11.87 -11.97 -10.09
CA LYS A 104 -10.48 -12.43 -10.23
C LYS A 104 -10.31 -13.35 -11.44
N LYS A 105 -11.19 -14.34 -11.60
CA LYS A 105 -11.13 -15.27 -12.75
C LYS A 105 -11.30 -14.57 -14.09
N ARG A 106 -12.16 -13.55 -14.14
CA ARG A 106 -12.45 -12.80 -15.38
C ARG A 106 -11.37 -11.78 -15.74
N CYS A 107 -10.81 -11.13 -14.74
CA CYS A 107 -10.03 -9.91 -14.90
C CYS A 107 -8.53 -10.10 -14.62
N GLY A 108 -8.17 -11.24 -14.03
CA GLY A 108 -6.81 -11.62 -13.73
C GLY A 108 -6.33 -11.15 -12.36
N ASP A 109 -5.27 -11.80 -11.88
CA ASP A 109 -4.69 -11.61 -10.56
C ASP A 109 -4.23 -10.16 -10.33
N MET A 110 -3.55 -9.53 -11.30
CA MET A 110 -3.06 -8.14 -11.18
C MET A 110 -4.19 -7.14 -10.91
N ARG A 111 -5.32 -7.26 -11.61
CA ARG A 111 -6.47 -6.38 -11.37
C ARG A 111 -7.11 -6.64 -10.02
N SER A 112 -7.09 -7.88 -9.54
CA SER A 112 -7.53 -8.20 -8.18
C SER A 112 -6.63 -7.59 -7.11
N VAL A 113 -5.31 -7.49 -7.33
CA VAL A 113 -4.42 -6.78 -6.39
C VAL A 113 -4.79 -5.30 -6.31
N ASP A 114 -5.01 -4.65 -7.47
CA ASP A 114 -5.46 -3.25 -7.50
C ASP A 114 -6.81 -3.08 -6.79
N ALA A 115 -7.73 -4.02 -7.00
CA ALA A 115 -9.05 -3.98 -6.37
C ALA A 115 -8.98 -4.09 -4.84
N ILE A 116 -8.09 -4.92 -4.30
CA ILE A 116 -7.85 -5.00 -2.85
C ILE A 116 -7.39 -3.64 -2.32
N TYR A 117 -6.37 -3.03 -2.95
CA TYR A 117 -5.84 -1.73 -2.52
C TYR A 117 -6.88 -0.60 -2.66
N GLN A 118 -7.63 -0.56 -3.77
CA GLN A 118 -8.68 0.43 -3.98
C GLN A 118 -9.83 0.27 -2.98
N LYS A 119 -10.21 -0.97 -2.64
CA LYS A 119 -11.19 -1.22 -1.59
C LYS A 119 -10.67 -0.76 -0.24
N ALA A 120 -9.40 -1.04 0.07
CA ALA A 120 -8.76 -0.59 1.28
C ALA A 120 -8.71 0.94 1.38
N LEU A 121 -8.44 1.65 0.28
CA LEU A 121 -8.55 3.11 0.20
C LEU A 121 -9.98 3.58 0.52
N LYS A 122 -11.01 2.96 -0.06
CA LYS A 122 -12.41 3.32 0.23
C LYS A 122 -12.76 3.13 1.71
N ILE A 123 -12.35 2.01 2.31
CA ILE A 123 -12.62 1.68 3.72
C ILE A 123 -11.88 2.65 4.64
N SER A 124 -10.66 3.02 4.30
CA SER A 124 -9.80 3.92 5.11
C SER A 124 -10.02 5.41 4.83
N GLU A 125 -11.12 5.78 4.16
CA GLU A 125 -11.41 7.18 3.78
C GLU A 125 -10.24 7.83 3.02
N TYR A 126 -9.54 7.04 2.20
CA TYR A 126 -8.37 7.41 1.41
C TYR A 126 -7.12 7.78 2.23
N ASP A 127 -7.03 7.37 3.50
CA ASP A 127 -5.78 7.34 4.25
C ASP A 127 -4.86 6.23 3.69
N ILE A 128 -3.77 6.63 3.02
CA ILE A 128 -2.88 5.69 2.32
C ILE A 128 -2.18 4.75 3.29
N ALA A 129 -1.71 5.23 4.45
CA ALA A 129 -1.02 4.38 5.41
C ALA A 129 -1.95 3.27 5.92
N ARG A 130 -3.19 3.64 6.28
CA ARG A 130 -4.22 2.70 6.70
C ARG A 130 -4.65 1.78 5.56
N ALA A 131 -4.77 2.27 4.32
CA ALA A 131 -5.08 1.44 3.15
C ALA A 131 -4.00 0.38 2.88
N LEU A 132 -2.72 0.75 2.98
CA LEU A 132 -1.60 -0.17 2.83
C LEU A 132 -1.61 -1.22 3.95
N PHE A 133 -1.85 -0.82 5.19
CA PHE A 133 -2.00 -1.75 6.32
C PHE A 133 -3.20 -2.69 6.13
N LEU A 134 -4.35 -2.17 5.69
CA LEU A 134 -5.55 -2.97 5.41
C LEU A 134 -5.31 -3.96 4.28
N SER A 135 -4.57 -3.56 3.24
CA SER A 135 -4.17 -4.43 2.14
C SER A 135 -3.27 -5.56 2.65
N LEU A 136 -2.26 -5.24 3.47
CA LEU A 136 -1.39 -6.22 4.13
C LEU A 136 -2.20 -7.27 4.91
N VAL A 137 -3.08 -6.84 5.83
CA VAL A 137 -3.85 -7.78 6.68
C VAL A 137 -4.90 -8.58 5.89
N ALA A 138 -5.34 -8.07 4.74
CA ALA A 138 -6.22 -8.78 3.82
C ALA A 138 -5.50 -9.88 3.05
N THR A 139 -4.20 -9.70 2.80
CA THR A 139 -3.38 -10.62 1.99
C THR A 139 -2.49 -11.56 2.79
N LEU A 140 -2.58 -11.56 4.13
CA LEU A 140 -1.88 -12.55 4.97
C LEU A 140 -2.31 -13.97 4.59
N GLU A 141 -1.40 -14.74 4.01
CA GLU A 141 -1.73 -16.07 3.49
C GLU A 141 -1.51 -17.21 4.48
N HIS A 142 -0.86 -16.92 5.61
CA HIS A 142 -0.58 -17.89 6.67
C HIS A 142 -1.47 -17.60 7.88
N ARG A 143 -2.06 -18.67 8.45
CA ARG A 143 -2.84 -18.56 9.69
C ARG A 143 -1.94 -18.61 10.91
N ASN A 144 -0.99 -19.53 10.90
CA ASN A 144 0.02 -19.74 11.90
C ASN A 144 1.38 -19.79 11.21
N VAL A 145 2.42 -19.40 11.92
CA VAL A 145 3.81 -19.62 11.54
C VAL A 145 4.47 -20.43 12.64
N ASP A 146 5.08 -21.55 12.26
CA ASP A 146 5.82 -22.39 13.19
C ASP A 146 7.23 -21.83 13.39
N VAL A 147 7.52 -21.39 14.60
CA VAL A 147 8.80 -20.78 14.98
C VAL A 147 9.61 -21.77 15.81
N ARG A 148 10.85 -22.00 15.40
CA ARG A 148 11.82 -22.81 16.12
C ARG A 148 12.47 -21.98 17.23
N VAL A 149 12.09 -22.28 18.48
CA VAL A 149 12.64 -21.64 19.67
C VAL A 149 13.71 -22.55 20.28
N PRO A 150 14.93 -22.03 20.55
CA PRO A 150 15.94 -22.78 21.29
C PRO A 150 15.35 -23.23 22.63
N ILE A 151 15.49 -24.52 22.98
CA ILE A 151 15.00 -25.18 24.20
C ILE A 151 13.52 -25.64 24.16
N LEU A 152 12.61 -24.84 23.59
CA LEU A 152 11.17 -25.16 23.60
C LEU A 152 10.67 -25.93 22.37
N GLY A 153 11.49 -26.07 21.33
CA GLY A 153 11.12 -26.76 20.10
C GLY A 153 10.34 -25.85 19.14
N GLU A 154 9.38 -26.43 18.42
CA GLU A 154 8.57 -25.71 17.42
C GLU A 154 7.29 -25.20 18.09
N ILE A 155 7.06 -23.89 18.03
CA ILE A 155 5.89 -23.22 18.59
C ILE A 155 5.13 -22.54 17.44
N GLY A 156 3.86 -22.90 17.28
CA GLY A 156 2.97 -22.24 16.33
C GLY A 156 2.51 -20.88 16.87
N VAL A 157 2.86 -19.81 16.16
CA VAL A 157 2.45 -18.44 16.47
C VAL A 157 1.30 -18.05 15.54
N PRO A 158 0.11 -17.71 16.05
CA PRO A 158 -1.00 -17.29 15.20
C PRO A 158 -0.75 -15.90 14.61
N LEU A 159 -0.81 -15.79 13.28
CA LEU A 159 -0.78 -14.51 12.56
C LEU A 159 -2.18 -13.89 12.41
N THR A 160 -3.22 -14.72 12.46
CA THR A 160 -4.61 -14.27 12.39
C THR A 160 -5.49 -15.13 13.29
N PHE A 161 -6.50 -14.50 13.86
CA PHE A 161 -7.53 -15.16 14.67
C PHE A 161 -8.80 -15.46 13.86
N GLU A 162 -8.70 -15.49 12.53
CA GLU A 162 -9.80 -15.93 11.67
C GLU A 162 -10.16 -17.39 11.95
N GLU A 163 -11.46 -17.68 11.87
CA GLU A 163 -11.98 -19.05 11.82
C GLU A 163 -11.44 -19.75 10.56
N ASP A 164 -11.16 -21.04 10.64
CA ASP A 164 -10.55 -21.82 9.55
C ASP A 164 -11.33 -21.72 8.23
N SER A 165 -12.66 -21.80 8.29
CA SER A 165 -13.51 -21.72 7.08
C SER A 165 -13.38 -20.35 6.40
N LEU A 166 -13.38 -19.29 7.20
CA LEU A 166 -13.29 -17.91 6.75
C LEU A 166 -11.90 -17.59 6.21
N PHE A 167 -10.86 -18.05 6.90
CA PHE A 167 -9.47 -17.93 6.47
C PHE A 167 -9.25 -18.60 5.11
N ARG A 168 -9.70 -19.85 4.95
CA ARG A 168 -9.56 -20.60 3.69
C ARG A 168 -10.30 -19.92 2.54
N ALA A 169 -11.54 -19.49 2.76
CA ALA A 169 -12.31 -18.76 1.75
C ALA A 169 -11.58 -17.50 1.26
N ARG A 170 -10.90 -16.78 2.18
CA ARG A 170 -10.08 -15.61 1.82
C ARG A 170 -8.86 -16.03 1.03
N GLN A 171 -8.11 -16.98 1.55
CA GLN A 171 -6.87 -17.48 0.98
C GLN A 171 -7.07 -18.04 -0.44
N ASP A 172 -8.17 -18.75 -0.69
CA ASP A 172 -8.52 -19.30 -2.01
C ASP A 172 -8.80 -18.19 -3.04
N ASN A 173 -9.36 -17.08 -2.57
CA ASN A 173 -9.65 -15.92 -3.38
C ASN A 173 -8.44 -14.99 -3.59
N LEU A 174 -7.35 -15.12 -2.83
CA LEU A 174 -6.17 -14.28 -3.03
C LEU A 174 -5.58 -14.40 -4.44
N PRO A 175 -5.10 -13.29 -5.03
CA PRO A 175 -4.31 -13.32 -6.25
C PRO A 175 -3.07 -14.20 -6.08
N SER A 176 -2.79 -15.07 -7.04
CA SER A 176 -1.71 -16.07 -6.91
C SER A 176 -0.74 -16.10 -8.09
N LYS A 177 -1.01 -15.40 -9.19
CA LYS A 177 -0.12 -15.32 -10.35
C LYS A 177 0.44 -13.91 -10.46
N LEU A 178 1.49 -13.63 -9.70
CA LEU A 178 2.06 -12.29 -9.63
C LEU A 178 3.22 -12.11 -10.58
N TYR A 179 4.02 -13.17 -10.77
CA TYR A 179 5.21 -13.12 -11.61
C TYR A 179 5.17 -14.11 -12.78
N VAL A 180 6.00 -13.86 -13.80
CA VAL A 180 6.15 -14.77 -14.94
C VAL A 180 6.71 -16.14 -14.53
N ASP A 181 7.47 -16.18 -13.44
CA ASP A 181 8.05 -17.35 -12.79
C ASP A 181 7.16 -17.89 -11.64
N THR A 182 5.88 -17.51 -11.58
CA THR A 182 4.92 -18.11 -10.63
C THR A 182 4.91 -19.64 -10.78
N PRO A 183 5.07 -20.42 -9.70
CA PRO A 183 4.99 -21.88 -9.71
C PRO A 183 3.62 -22.38 -10.20
N THR A 184 3.63 -23.47 -10.96
CA THR A 184 2.41 -24.15 -11.38
C THR A 184 1.83 -24.94 -10.19
N GLY A 185 0.90 -24.33 -9.44
CA GLY A 185 0.25 -24.96 -8.30
C GLY A 185 -0.82 -24.07 -7.68
N ASN A 186 -1.53 -24.58 -6.67
CA ASN A 186 -2.66 -23.89 -6.04
C ASN A 186 -2.26 -22.74 -5.10
N HIS A 187 -1.01 -22.73 -4.62
CA HIS A 187 -0.48 -21.69 -3.73
C HIS A 187 0.06 -20.49 -4.50
N GLY A 188 0.82 -20.71 -5.57
CA GLY A 188 1.33 -19.63 -6.43
C GLY A 188 2.23 -18.65 -5.67
N ASP A 189 2.00 -17.35 -5.86
CA ASP A 189 2.73 -16.22 -5.26
C ASP A 189 1.88 -15.46 -4.20
N LYS A 190 0.95 -16.14 -3.51
CA LYS A 190 0.02 -15.47 -2.58
C LYS A 190 0.73 -14.78 -1.40
N ASP A 191 1.80 -15.38 -0.84
CA ASP A 191 2.68 -14.77 0.16
C ASP A 191 3.36 -13.51 -0.34
N LYS A 192 3.69 -13.42 -1.63
CA LYS A 192 4.38 -12.26 -2.16
C LYS A 192 3.55 -10.99 -2.01
N LEU A 193 2.22 -11.10 -1.88
CA LEU A 193 1.35 -9.98 -1.51
C LEU A 193 1.63 -9.42 -0.12
N GLN A 194 1.83 -10.26 0.90
CA GLN A 194 2.15 -9.78 2.26
C GLN A 194 3.53 -9.09 2.28
N HIS A 195 4.52 -9.62 1.57
CA HIS A 195 5.84 -8.98 1.42
C HIS A 195 5.72 -7.60 0.74
N PHE A 196 4.99 -7.54 -0.38
CA PHE A 196 4.75 -6.30 -1.10
C PHE A 196 4.06 -5.24 -0.23
N PHE A 197 2.91 -5.57 0.37
CA PHE A 197 2.13 -4.59 1.13
C PHE A 197 2.77 -4.23 2.48
N ALA A 198 3.50 -5.15 3.13
CA ALA A 198 4.29 -4.82 4.33
C ALA A 198 5.41 -3.82 4.00
N SER A 199 6.17 -4.09 2.95
CA SER A 199 7.24 -3.20 2.51
C SER A 199 6.72 -1.84 2.05
N ALA A 200 5.58 -1.83 1.35
CA ALA A 200 4.91 -0.59 0.95
C ALA A 200 4.43 0.23 2.16
N TYR A 201 3.78 -0.42 3.13
CA TYR A 201 3.35 0.23 4.37
C TYR A 201 4.54 0.84 5.13
N LEU A 202 5.62 0.07 5.31
CA LEU A 202 6.81 0.55 6.01
C LEU A 202 7.47 1.72 5.28
N ALA A 203 7.62 1.64 3.96
CA ALA A 203 8.25 2.70 3.17
C ALA A 203 7.42 4.00 3.20
N TYR A 204 6.09 3.88 3.13
CA TYR A 204 5.19 5.03 3.22
C TYR A 204 5.18 5.63 4.63
N ALA A 205 4.97 4.80 5.67
CA ALA A 205 4.81 5.25 7.05
C ALA A 205 6.10 5.80 7.66
N SER A 206 7.27 5.30 7.24
CA SER A 206 8.57 5.79 7.67
C SER A 206 9.15 6.88 6.76
N GLU A 207 8.52 7.11 5.61
CA GLU A 207 9.05 7.96 4.53
C GLU A 207 10.47 7.55 4.08
N SER A 208 10.87 6.29 4.27
CA SER A 208 12.22 5.79 3.96
C SER A 208 12.20 4.42 3.32
N ARG A 209 12.84 4.37 2.16
CA ARG A 209 13.10 3.13 1.42
C ARG A 209 14.12 2.25 2.14
N GLU A 210 15.12 2.87 2.76
CA GLU A 210 16.20 2.20 3.49
C GLU A 210 15.68 1.49 4.74
N LEU A 211 14.80 2.15 5.51
CA LEU A 211 14.18 1.54 6.70
C LEU A 211 13.26 0.38 6.32
N ALA A 212 12.46 0.53 5.26
CA ALA A 212 11.64 -0.55 4.74
C ALA A 212 12.51 -1.73 4.28
N ARG A 213 13.59 -1.49 3.54
CA ARG A 213 14.53 -2.53 3.10
C ARG A 213 15.22 -3.24 4.25
N ALA A 214 15.75 -2.48 5.23
CA ALA A 214 16.39 -3.06 6.40
C ALA A 214 15.42 -3.95 7.19
N SER A 215 14.16 -3.54 7.29
CA SER A 215 13.10 -4.31 7.94
C SER A 215 12.74 -5.57 7.14
N GLY A 216 12.61 -5.47 5.81
CA GLY A 216 12.38 -6.62 4.94
C GLY A 216 13.51 -7.66 5.03
N ASN A 217 14.76 -7.21 4.95
CA ASN A 217 15.94 -8.07 5.11
C ASN A 217 15.99 -8.74 6.48
N LEU A 218 15.58 -8.04 7.55
CA LEU A 218 15.49 -8.62 8.89
C LEU A 218 14.42 -9.71 8.97
N VAL A 219 13.26 -9.48 8.36
CA VAL A 219 12.17 -10.47 8.29
C VAL A 219 12.63 -11.70 7.54
N GLU A 220 13.19 -11.55 6.33
CA GLU A 220 13.71 -12.67 5.52
C GLU A 220 14.79 -13.46 6.28
N TRP A 221 15.73 -12.76 6.92
CA TRP A 221 16.74 -13.40 7.76
C TRP A 221 16.11 -14.18 8.92
N SER A 222 15.08 -13.62 9.57
CA SER A 222 14.38 -14.27 10.66
C SER A 222 13.57 -15.48 10.20
N GLU A 223 12.95 -15.42 9.01
CA GLU A 223 12.21 -16.51 8.39
C GLU A 223 13.16 -17.67 8.06
N ALA A 224 14.27 -17.40 7.37
CA ALA A 224 15.27 -18.42 7.05
C ALA A 224 15.90 -19.05 8.30
N ARG A 225 15.97 -18.32 9.41
CA ARG A 225 16.62 -18.77 10.64
C ARG A 225 15.69 -19.53 11.59
N PHE A 226 14.46 -19.06 11.72
CA PHE A 226 13.56 -19.48 12.79
C PHE A 226 12.24 -20.07 12.30
N VAL A 227 11.80 -19.82 11.06
CA VAL A 227 10.54 -20.38 10.57
C VAL A 227 10.77 -21.79 10.02
N VAL A 228 9.95 -22.74 10.47
CA VAL A 228 10.02 -24.14 10.02
C VAL A 228 9.61 -24.20 8.54
N GLY A 229 10.52 -24.67 7.69
CA GLY A 229 10.30 -24.67 6.24
C GLY A 229 10.51 -23.31 5.56
N GLY A 230 10.97 -22.30 6.31
CA GLY A 230 11.39 -21.01 5.73
C GLY A 230 12.54 -21.22 4.74
N ALA A 231 12.42 -20.62 3.56
CA ALA A 231 13.44 -20.64 2.53
C ALA A 231 13.74 -19.21 2.08
N ASP A 232 14.99 -18.95 1.70
CA ASP A 232 15.36 -17.70 1.02
C ASP A 232 14.81 -17.74 -0.41
N ASP A 233 13.58 -17.25 -0.62
CA ASP A 233 12.95 -17.17 -1.93
C ASP A 233 13.24 -15.79 -2.57
N PRO A 234 13.94 -15.74 -3.72
CA PRO A 234 14.24 -14.48 -4.39
C PRO A 234 12.98 -13.71 -4.84
N ARG A 235 11.81 -14.34 -4.88
CA ARG A 235 10.53 -13.66 -5.13
C ARG A 235 10.05 -12.85 -3.93
N ASP A 236 10.39 -13.21 -2.69
CA ASP A 236 10.11 -12.39 -1.51
C ASP A 236 10.89 -11.09 -1.55
N LYS A 237 12.20 -11.17 -1.85
CA LYS A 237 13.07 -10.01 -2.09
C LYS A 237 12.53 -9.10 -3.20
N ARG A 238 12.08 -9.72 -4.30
CA ARG A 238 11.46 -8.99 -5.41
C ARG A 238 10.21 -8.25 -4.96
N ALA A 239 9.30 -8.92 -4.26
CA ALA A 239 8.06 -8.34 -3.75
C ALA A 239 8.33 -7.23 -2.75
N ASN A 240 9.28 -7.42 -1.82
CA ASN A 240 9.72 -6.42 -0.86
C ASN A 240 10.22 -5.15 -1.58
N LYS A 241 11.12 -5.30 -2.56
CA LYS A 241 11.69 -4.16 -3.30
C LYS A 241 10.67 -3.43 -4.17
N GLN A 242 9.71 -4.15 -4.75
CA GLN A 242 8.61 -3.55 -5.50
C GLN A 242 7.64 -2.81 -4.57
N GLY A 243 7.33 -3.40 -3.41
CA GLY A 243 6.51 -2.78 -2.36
C GLY A 243 7.15 -1.51 -1.79
N GLU A 244 8.44 -1.57 -1.46
CA GLU A 244 9.24 -0.42 -1.00
C GLU A 244 9.13 0.77 -1.98
N ARG A 245 9.32 0.51 -3.27
CA ARG A 245 9.21 1.53 -4.33
C ARG A 245 7.78 2.08 -4.41
N PHE A 246 6.78 1.21 -4.48
CA PHE A 246 5.37 1.60 -4.54
C PHE A 246 4.97 2.47 -3.34
N GLY A 247 5.27 2.03 -2.12
CA GLY A 247 4.97 2.75 -0.89
C GLY A 247 5.64 4.11 -0.83
N HIS A 248 6.91 4.20 -1.20
CA HIS A 248 7.62 5.48 -1.21
C HIS A 248 7.09 6.44 -2.31
N ASP A 249 6.83 5.94 -3.52
CA ASP A 249 6.39 6.78 -4.63
C ASP A 249 4.98 7.35 -4.39
N LEU A 250 4.14 6.68 -3.59
CA LEU A 250 2.85 7.20 -3.11
C LEU A 250 2.95 8.49 -2.30
N LEU A 251 4.12 8.82 -1.73
CA LEU A 251 4.35 10.13 -1.08
C LEU A 251 4.25 11.30 -2.08
N THR A 252 4.54 11.01 -3.36
CA THR A 252 4.52 12.01 -4.44
C THR A 252 3.35 11.84 -5.39
N VAL A 253 2.97 10.61 -5.74
CA VAL A 253 1.92 10.29 -6.71
C VAL A 253 0.89 9.37 -6.06
N ARG A 254 -0.21 9.95 -5.57
CA ARG A 254 -1.20 9.24 -4.73
C ARG A 254 -2.15 8.30 -5.47
N ASN A 255 -2.16 8.32 -6.80
CA ASN A 255 -3.07 7.52 -7.64
C ASN A 255 -2.39 6.33 -8.33
N LEU A 256 -1.20 5.93 -7.85
CA LEU A 256 -0.50 4.73 -8.30
C LEU A 256 -1.29 3.46 -7.91
N LEU A 257 -1.16 2.42 -8.72
CA LEU A 257 -1.74 1.11 -8.44
C LEU A 257 -0.64 0.07 -8.16
N PRO A 258 -0.87 -0.91 -7.26
CA PRO A 258 0.09 -1.96 -6.99
C PRO A 258 0.55 -2.72 -8.24
N SER A 259 -0.36 -3.02 -9.18
CA SER A 259 -0.04 -3.76 -10.41
C SER A 259 0.98 -3.04 -11.30
N ASP A 260 1.10 -1.72 -11.20
CA ASP A 260 2.10 -0.93 -11.93
C ASP A 260 3.54 -1.33 -11.52
N TYR A 261 3.72 -1.94 -10.34
CA TYR A 261 5.03 -2.26 -9.76
C TYR A 261 5.42 -3.73 -9.90
N PHE A 262 4.48 -4.67 -9.97
CA PHE A 262 4.78 -6.11 -10.06
C PHE A 262 5.57 -6.49 -11.32
N HIS A 263 5.45 -5.70 -12.39
CA HIS A 263 6.19 -5.90 -13.64
C HIS A 263 7.50 -5.11 -13.73
N LEU A 264 7.82 -4.28 -12.73
CA LEU A 264 9.05 -3.50 -12.77
C LEU A 264 10.26 -4.39 -12.49
N PRO A 265 11.33 -4.27 -13.30
CA PRO A 265 12.57 -4.97 -13.03
C PRO A 265 13.18 -4.46 -11.72
N VAL A 266 13.70 -5.40 -10.93
CA VAL A 266 14.44 -5.12 -9.70
C VAL A 266 15.83 -5.70 -9.81
N ASP A 267 16.84 -4.91 -9.46
CA ASP A 267 18.19 -5.43 -9.29
C ASP A 267 18.33 -6.03 -7.90
N LEU A 268 18.43 -7.36 -7.81
CA LEU A 268 18.61 -8.07 -6.54
C LEU A 268 20.07 -8.06 -6.05
N ARG A 269 20.99 -7.39 -6.77
CA ARG A 269 22.42 -7.32 -6.42
C ARG A 269 22.79 -6.15 -5.50
N GLU A 270 21.88 -5.22 -5.25
CA GLU A 270 22.16 -4.03 -4.43
C GLU A 270 22.20 -4.32 -2.92
N ASP A 271 21.84 -5.53 -2.49
CA ASP A 271 21.71 -5.90 -1.07
C ASP A 271 23.03 -6.38 -0.43
N VAL A 272 24.15 -6.29 -1.17
CA VAL A 272 25.50 -6.62 -0.69
C VAL A 272 26.35 -5.35 -0.65
N LYS A 273 26.18 -4.53 0.39
CA LYS A 273 27.14 -3.49 0.78
C LYS A 273 27.24 -3.38 2.28
#